data_AF-A0A0S1MIR4-F1
#
_entry.id   AF-A0A0S1MIR4-F1
#
_cell.length_a   1.000
_cell.length_b   1.000
_cell.length_c   1.000
_cell.angle_alpha   90.00
_cell.angle_beta   90.00
_cell.angle_gamma   90.00
#
_symmetry.space_group_name_H-M   'P 1'
#
loop_
_entity.id
_entity.type
_entity.pdbx_description
1 polymer ?
#
loop_
_entity_poly.entity_id
_entity_poly.type
_entity_poly.pdbx_seq_one_letter_code
_entity_poly.pdbx_strand_id
1 'polypeptide(L)'
;MLIRQLEQVRLRGFSRSLIILIIIQLFNRQTISSSSDSSSQTRTTSQLISQANSLLASGQASKALELYDQALERDPDDYLTILERLKRAQKGLKLSKQKDYYKVLGVPRNVDERALKKAYRKATLKAHPDKGGSQAKMTALNEAYEVLSNPELRARYDNGDDPNDPQSGGSNPFFQGGSGGNFHPIFQQFFQQASSGQSGGQTYSFKFG
;
A
#
# COMPACT_ATOMS: atom_id res chain seq x y z
N MET A 1 62.05 14.28 -18.83
CA MET A 1 63.15 13.32 -19.04
C MET A 1 62.92 11.98 -18.32
N LEU A 2 61.66 11.53 -18.15
CA LEU A 2 61.30 10.27 -17.48
C LEU A 2 60.54 9.28 -18.40
N ILE A 3 60.36 9.62 -19.69
CA ILE A 3 59.72 8.75 -20.68
C ILE A 3 60.77 7.89 -21.43
N ARG A 4 62.07 8.12 -21.20
CA ARG A 4 63.19 7.37 -21.82
C ARG A 4 63.87 6.34 -20.90
N GLN A 5 63.24 5.94 -19.79
CA GLN A 5 63.81 4.97 -18.84
C GLN A 5 63.00 3.65 -18.73
N LEU A 6 62.08 3.39 -19.67
CA LEU A 6 61.34 2.11 -19.72
C LEU A 6 61.66 1.29 -20.99
N GLU A 7 62.91 1.38 -21.48
CA GLU A 7 63.36 0.64 -22.68
C GLU A 7 64.53 -0.33 -22.39
N GLN A 8 64.63 -0.87 -21.17
CA GLN A 8 65.68 -1.85 -20.83
C GLN A 8 65.20 -2.94 -19.85
N VAL A 9 64.01 -3.50 -20.05
CA VAL A 9 63.71 -4.85 -19.52
C VAL A 9 63.43 -5.77 -20.69
N ARG A 10 64.53 -6.33 -21.19
CA ARG A 10 64.57 -7.42 -22.16
C ARG A 10 63.98 -8.68 -21.48
N LEU A 11 62.66 -8.81 -21.44
CA LEU A 11 61.99 -10.05 -21.06
C LEU A 11 62.20 -11.09 -22.18
N ARG A 12 63.39 -11.69 -22.21
CA ARG A 12 63.68 -12.85 -23.06
C ARG A 12 62.81 -14.01 -22.58
N GLY A 13 61.82 -14.41 -23.38
CA GLY A 13 61.16 -15.72 -23.24
C GLY A 13 59.67 -15.73 -22.98
N PHE A 14 59.01 -14.59 -22.72
CA PHE A 14 57.56 -14.56 -22.49
C PHE A 14 56.80 -14.01 -23.70
N SER A 15 55.82 -14.77 -24.21
CA SER A 15 54.99 -14.34 -25.34
C SER A 15 54.20 -13.08 -24.98
N ARG A 16 53.93 -12.22 -25.97
CA ARG A 16 53.19 -10.96 -25.79
C ARG A 16 51.85 -11.16 -25.05
N SER A 17 51.20 -12.30 -25.26
CA SER A 17 49.96 -12.69 -24.57
C SER A 17 50.16 -12.93 -23.06
N LEU A 18 51.30 -13.48 -22.63
CA LEU A 18 51.57 -13.70 -21.21
C LEU A 18 51.84 -12.37 -20.47
N ILE A 19 52.49 -11.42 -21.15
CA ILE A 19 52.75 -10.09 -20.60
C ILE A 19 51.42 -9.34 -20.39
N ILE A 20 50.50 -9.43 -21.35
CA ILE A 20 49.15 -8.86 -21.23
C ILE A 20 48.38 -9.53 -20.08
N LEU A 21 48.47 -10.86 -19.94
CA LEU A 21 47.87 -11.59 -18.83
C LEU A 21 48.43 -11.18 -17.46
N ILE A 22 49.74 -10.99 -17.34
CA ILE A 22 50.38 -10.54 -16.10
C ILE A 22 49.98 -9.09 -15.78
N ILE A 23 49.88 -8.21 -16.77
CA ILE A 23 49.41 -6.83 -16.60
C ILE A 23 47.95 -6.81 -16.14
N ILE A 24 47.07 -7.64 -16.72
CA ILE A 24 45.66 -7.77 -16.32
C ILE A 24 45.55 -8.33 -14.88
N GLN A 25 46.35 -9.33 -14.52
CA GLN A 25 46.41 -9.89 -13.16
C GLN A 25 46.91 -8.86 -12.14
N LEU A 26 47.90 -8.03 -12.50
CA LEU A 26 48.40 -6.96 -11.64
C LEU A 26 47.41 -5.81 -11.49
N PHE A 27 46.64 -5.48 -12.55
CA PHE A 27 45.60 -4.45 -12.50
C PHE A 27 44.42 -4.87 -11.63
N ASN A 28 44.01 -6.15 -11.69
CA ASN A 28 42.98 -6.72 -10.81
C ASN A 28 43.40 -6.83 -9.34
N ARG A 29 44.70 -6.78 -9.03
CA ARG A 29 45.22 -6.84 -7.65
C ARG A 29 45.21 -5.46 -6.96
N GLN A 30 45.33 -4.38 -7.72
CA GLN A 30 45.30 -3.01 -7.16
C GLN A 30 43.88 -2.51 -6.85
N THR A 31 42.85 -3.06 -7.50
CA THR A 31 41.44 -2.76 -7.18
C THR A 31 40.93 -3.45 -5.91
N ILE A 32 41.69 -4.40 -5.34
CA ILE A 32 41.31 -5.15 -4.13
C ILE A 32 41.92 -4.55 -2.85
N SER A 33 42.82 -3.55 -2.96
CA SER A 33 43.56 -3.00 -1.81
C SER A 33 43.07 -1.65 -1.29
N SER A 34 41.97 -1.10 -1.79
CA SER A 34 41.31 0.07 -1.19
C SER A 34 40.30 -0.38 -0.13
N SER A 35 40.82 -0.75 1.04
CA SER A 35 40.04 -1.05 2.24
C SER A 35 40.05 0.15 3.19
N SER A 36 39.00 0.96 3.08
CA SER A 36 38.41 1.76 4.17
C SER A 36 37.09 2.33 3.62
N ASP A 37 35.98 1.63 3.87
CA ASP A 37 34.98 2.06 4.87
C ASP A 37 33.96 3.01 4.20
N SER A 38 32.79 2.56 3.76
CA SER A 38 31.66 2.12 4.59
C SER A 38 30.57 1.46 3.71
N SER A 39 29.85 0.48 4.27
CA SER A 39 28.57 -0.10 3.77
C SER A 39 28.55 -1.35 2.86
N SER A 40 29.55 -2.23 2.93
CA SER A 40 29.48 -3.55 2.27
C SER A 40 29.68 -4.71 3.24
N GLN A 41 29.08 -4.64 4.44
CA GLN A 41 28.85 -5.86 5.21
C GLN A 41 27.71 -6.61 4.51
N THR A 42 28.01 -7.77 3.93
CA THR A 42 27.01 -8.73 3.47
C THR A 42 26.15 -9.12 4.67
N ARG A 43 24.99 -8.47 4.82
CA ARG A 43 24.06 -8.73 5.92
C ARG A 43 23.67 -10.21 5.88
N THR A 44 23.77 -10.88 7.02
CA THR A 44 23.28 -12.25 7.18
C THR A 44 21.75 -12.28 7.03
N THR A 45 21.17 -13.43 6.67
CA THR A 45 19.72 -13.61 6.54
C THR A 45 18.99 -13.18 7.83
N SER A 46 19.56 -13.52 8.99
CA SER A 46 19.04 -13.12 10.31
C SER A 46 19.05 -11.60 10.51
N GLN A 47 20.10 -10.90 10.07
CA GLN A 47 20.17 -9.43 10.13
C GLN A 47 19.15 -8.77 9.20
N LEU A 48 18.95 -9.30 7.98
CA LEU A 48 17.94 -8.82 7.04
C LEU A 48 16.53 -8.95 7.62
N ILE A 49 16.22 -10.13 8.18
CA ILE A 49 14.95 -10.42 8.84
C ILE A 49 14.71 -9.50 10.05
N SER A 50 15.70 -9.35 10.92
CA SER A 50 15.61 -8.48 12.11
C SER A 50 15.32 -7.04 11.70
N GLN A 51 16.05 -6.54 10.70
CA GLN A 51 15.86 -5.20 10.16
C GLN A 51 14.48 -5.04 9.53
N ALA A 52 14.01 -6.01 8.74
CA ALA A 52 12.67 -6.01 8.16
C ALA A 52 11.57 -5.95 9.24
N ASN A 53 11.71 -6.70 10.34
CA ASN A 53 10.78 -6.64 11.46
C ASN A 53 10.76 -5.25 12.11
N SER A 54 11.92 -4.61 12.28
CA SER A 54 12.00 -3.24 12.81
C SER A 54 11.34 -2.21 11.88
N LEU A 55 11.46 -2.40 10.56
CA LEU A 55 10.82 -1.57 9.55
C LEU A 55 9.30 -1.75 9.55
N LEU A 56 8.80 -2.97 9.75
CA LEU A 56 7.36 -3.20 9.95
C LEU A 56 6.84 -2.51 11.21
N ALA A 57 7.56 -2.60 12.32
CA ALA A 57 7.17 -1.96 13.58
C ALA A 57 7.13 -0.43 13.45
N SER A 58 7.96 0.15 12.58
CA SER A 58 7.96 1.59 12.27
C SER A 58 6.99 1.99 11.15
N GLY A 59 6.17 1.07 10.64
CA GLY A 59 5.20 1.33 9.58
C GLY A 59 5.78 1.43 8.17
N GLN A 60 7.08 1.17 7.99
CA GLN A 60 7.78 1.20 6.70
C GLN A 60 7.65 -0.15 5.97
N ALA A 61 6.41 -0.56 5.70
CA ALA A 61 6.13 -1.88 5.14
C ALA A 61 6.76 -2.12 3.76
N SER A 62 6.90 -1.08 2.91
CA SER A 62 7.56 -1.20 1.60
C SER A 62 9.02 -1.64 1.71
N LYS A 63 9.80 -1.00 2.58
CA LYS A 63 11.22 -1.33 2.78
C LYS A 63 11.39 -2.69 3.46
N ALA A 64 10.44 -3.07 4.32
CA ALA A 64 10.43 -4.40 4.91
C ALA A 64 10.25 -5.50 3.86
N LEU A 65 9.41 -5.27 2.83
CA LEU A 65 9.24 -6.21 1.73
C LEU A 65 10.53 -6.41 0.93
N GLU A 66 11.23 -5.33 0.60
CA GLU A 66 12.52 -5.40 -0.11
C GLU A 66 13.56 -6.24 0.66
N LEU A 67 13.59 -6.12 1.99
CA LEU A 67 14.52 -6.91 2.83
C LEU A 67 14.11 -8.38 2.96
N TYR A 68 12.81 -8.70 2.94
CA TYR A 68 12.37 -10.09 2.90
C TYR A 68 12.65 -10.75 1.56
N ASP A 69 12.54 -10.01 0.46
CA ASP A 69 12.91 -10.47 -0.88
C ASP A 69 14.40 -10.81 -0.95
N GLN A 70 15.26 -9.90 -0.45
CA GLN A 70 16.70 -10.15 -0.32
C GLN A 70 17.03 -11.35 0.58
N ALA A 71 16.25 -11.58 1.63
CA ALA A 71 16.42 -12.75 2.50
C ALA A 71 16.06 -14.06 1.77
N LEU A 72 14.99 -14.05 0.96
CA LEU A 72 14.57 -15.21 0.14
C LEU A 72 15.62 -15.57 -0.92
N GLU A 73 16.21 -14.58 -1.57
CA GLU A 73 17.28 -14.81 -2.57
C GLU A 73 18.53 -15.42 -1.96
N ARG A 74 18.79 -15.16 -0.67
CA ARG A 74 20.01 -15.57 0.03
C ARG A 74 19.93 -17.00 0.57
N ASP A 75 18.78 -17.35 1.15
CA ASP A 75 18.56 -18.62 1.83
C ASP A 75 17.19 -19.20 1.43
N PRO A 76 17.13 -19.95 0.32
CA PRO A 76 15.89 -20.52 -0.17
C PRO A 76 15.35 -21.65 0.72
N ASP A 77 16.13 -22.18 1.66
CA ASP A 77 15.71 -23.28 2.54
C ASP A 77 14.80 -22.77 3.69
N ASP A 78 14.93 -21.50 4.10
CA ASP A 78 14.05 -20.83 5.08
C ASP A 78 12.83 -20.13 4.44
N TYR A 79 12.33 -20.70 3.33
CA TYR A 79 11.23 -20.15 2.55
C TYR A 79 9.96 -19.91 3.37
N LEU A 80 9.54 -20.88 4.19
CA LEU A 80 8.27 -20.84 4.92
C LEU A 80 8.21 -19.70 5.95
N THR A 81 9.31 -19.45 6.66
CA THR A 81 9.37 -18.40 7.68
C THR A 81 9.37 -17.02 7.04
N ILE A 82 10.13 -16.86 5.95
CA ILE A 82 10.22 -15.57 5.25
C ILE A 82 8.91 -15.26 4.53
N LEU A 83 8.24 -16.26 3.95
CA LEU A 83 6.93 -16.10 3.33
C LEU A 83 5.86 -15.59 4.30
N GLU A 84 5.76 -16.17 5.50
CA GLU A 84 4.75 -15.74 6.48
C GLU A 84 4.96 -14.28 6.87
N ARG A 85 6.22 -13.88 7.05
CA ARG A 85 6.60 -12.49 7.34
C ARG A 85 6.32 -11.55 6.17
N LEU A 86 6.61 -12.00 4.94
CA LEU A 86 6.32 -11.28 3.71
C LEU A 86 4.81 -11.06 3.54
N LYS A 87 3.98 -12.09 3.76
CA LYS A 87 2.51 -11.97 3.73
C LYS A 87 1.99 -10.93 4.73
N ARG A 88 2.53 -10.92 5.96
CA ARG A 88 2.18 -9.91 6.98
C ARG A 88 2.59 -8.51 6.55
N ALA A 89 3.79 -8.36 6.00
CA ALA A 89 4.28 -7.10 5.46
C ALA A 89 3.42 -6.58 4.30
N GLN A 90 3.04 -7.47 3.36
CA GLN A 90 2.14 -7.15 2.26
C GLN A 90 0.76 -6.73 2.76
N LYS A 91 0.20 -7.45 3.73
CA LYS A 91 -1.07 -7.09 4.37
C LYS A 91 -1.00 -5.71 5.02
N GLY A 92 0.06 -5.43 5.77
CA GLY A 92 0.29 -4.12 6.39
C GLY A 92 0.44 -3.00 5.36
N LEU A 93 1.18 -3.25 4.28
CA LEU A 93 1.34 -2.29 3.18
C LEU A 93 0.00 -2.02 2.49
N LYS A 94 -0.77 -3.06 2.18
CA LYS A 94 -2.09 -2.94 1.56
C LYS A 94 -3.01 -2.10 2.44
N LEU A 95 -3.12 -2.43 3.72
CA LEU A 95 -3.90 -1.66 4.71
C LEU A 95 -3.44 -0.20 4.84
N SER A 96 -2.13 0.08 4.71
CA SER A 96 -1.59 1.44 4.78
C SER A 96 -1.88 2.29 3.54
N LYS A 97 -1.97 1.66 2.37
CA LYS A 97 -2.28 2.31 1.09
C LYS A 97 -3.80 2.47 0.88
N GLN A 98 -4.58 1.60 1.52
CA GLN A 98 -6.03 1.58 1.44
C GLN A 98 -6.64 2.79 2.14
N LYS A 99 -7.75 3.30 1.60
CA LYS A 99 -8.52 4.39 2.22
C LYS A 99 -9.05 3.90 3.58
N ASP A 100 -8.84 4.70 4.63
CA ASP A 100 -9.36 4.39 5.97
C ASP A 100 -10.82 4.85 6.11
N TYR A 101 -11.78 3.98 5.80
CA TYR A 101 -13.22 4.31 5.79
C TYR A 101 -13.74 4.76 7.15
N TYR A 102 -13.18 4.21 8.24
CA TYR A 102 -13.54 4.63 9.60
C TYR A 102 -13.10 6.08 9.86
N LYS A 103 -11.90 6.46 9.41
CA LYS A 103 -11.44 7.86 9.48
C LYS A 103 -12.25 8.78 8.57
N VAL A 104 -12.64 8.34 7.38
CA VAL A 104 -13.48 9.12 6.46
C VAL A 104 -14.83 9.49 7.09
N LEU A 105 -15.47 8.55 7.79
CA LEU A 105 -16.72 8.80 8.51
C LEU A 105 -16.51 9.42 9.92
N GLY A 106 -15.27 9.45 10.41
CA GLY A 106 -14.93 9.96 11.74
C GLY A 106 -15.45 9.11 12.89
N VAL A 107 -15.45 7.78 12.72
CA VAL A 107 -15.96 6.80 13.69
C VAL A 107 -14.86 5.83 14.12
N PRO A 108 -14.93 5.25 15.34
CA PRO A 108 -13.99 4.22 15.75
C PRO A 108 -14.28 2.87 15.06
N ARG A 109 -13.28 1.97 15.03
CA ARG A 109 -13.42 0.64 14.41
C ARG A 109 -14.45 -0.26 15.07
N ASN A 110 -14.79 -0.02 16.34
CA ASN A 110 -15.80 -0.76 17.10
C ASN A 110 -17.20 -0.09 17.04
N VAL A 111 -17.45 0.78 16.07
CA VAL A 111 -18.73 1.48 15.94
C VAL A 111 -19.89 0.51 15.68
N ASP A 112 -20.99 0.72 16.39
CA ASP A 112 -22.27 0.05 16.19
C ASP A 112 -23.00 0.59 14.94
N GLU A 113 -23.85 -0.22 14.31
CA GLU A 113 -24.57 0.13 13.07
C GLU A 113 -25.40 1.41 13.21
N ARG A 114 -26.05 1.61 14.36
CA ARG A 114 -26.85 2.82 14.64
C ARG A 114 -25.96 4.06 14.68
N ALA A 115 -24.81 3.96 15.33
CA ALA A 115 -23.83 5.04 15.44
C ALA A 115 -23.18 5.35 14.08
N LEU A 116 -22.87 4.32 13.29
CA LEU A 116 -22.36 4.43 11.93
C LEU A 116 -23.33 5.21 11.03
N LYS A 117 -24.61 4.84 11.04
CA LYS A 117 -25.68 5.52 10.27
C LYS A 117 -25.84 6.98 10.69
N LYS A 118 -25.77 7.28 11.99
CA LYS A 118 -25.83 8.65 12.51
C LYS A 118 -24.62 9.48 12.06
N ALA A 119 -23.42 8.90 12.13
CA ALA A 119 -22.18 9.56 11.71
C ALA A 119 -22.20 9.86 10.20
N TYR A 120 -22.62 8.90 9.38
CA TYR A 120 -22.77 9.08 7.94
C TYR A 120 -23.71 10.27 7.61
N ARG A 121 -24.91 10.31 8.18
CA ARG A 121 -25.85 11.43 7.97
C ARG A 121 -25.23 12.78 8.33
N LYS A 122 -24.52 12.85 9.45
CA LYS A 122 -23.85 14.08 9.90
C LYS A 122 -22.71 14.49 8.97
N ALA A 123 -21.96 13.52 8.44
CA ALA A 123 -20.85 13.76 7.53
C ALA A 123 -21.34 14.24 6.15
N THR A 124 -22.38 13.61 5.60
CA THR A 124 -22.99 14.01 4.31
C THR A 124 -23.56 15.43 4.36
N LEU A 125 -24.23 15.80 5.46
CA LEU A 125 -24.73 17.17 5.65
C LEU A 125 -23.63 18.23 5.69
N LYS A 126 -22.42 17.86 6.12
CA LYS A 126 -21.24 18.75 6.12
C LYS A 126 -20.53 18.78 4.77
N ALA A 127 -20.65 17.72 3.98
CA ALA A 127 -20.01 17.58 2.67
C ALA A 127 -20.88 18.11 1.52
N HIS A 128 -22.06 18.69 1.79
CA HIS A 128 -22.90 19.31 0.78
C HIS A 128 -22.20 20.52 0.12
N PRO A 129 -22.30 20.71 -1.21
CA PRO A 129 -21.64 21.81 -1.94
C PRO A 129 -22.00 23.20 -1.40
N ASP A 130 -23.23 23.35 -0.92
CA ASP A 130 -23.73 24.60 -0.29
C ASP A 130 -23.00 24.97 1.01
N LYS A 131 -22.27 24.03 1.64
CA LYS A 131 -21.46 24.26 2.84
C LYS A 131 -19.95 24.17 2.59
N GLY A 132 -19.51 24.31 1.32
CA GLY A 132 -18.11 24.23 0.94
C GLY A 132 -17.58 22.78 0.83
N GLY A 133 -18.47 21.82 0.67
CA GLY A 133 -18.12 20.43 0.37
C GLY A 133 -17.73 20.23 -1.10
N SER A 134 -17.09 19.10 -1.39
CA SER A 134 -16.72 18.71 -2.76
C SER A 134 -17.34 17.37 -3.12
N GLN A 135 -17.62 17.17 -4.41
CA GLN A 135 -18.13 15.89 -4.92
C GLN A 135 -17.24 14.72 -4.49
N ALA A 136 -15.91 14.90 -4.52
CA ALA A 136 -14.95 13.90 -4.09
C ALA A 136 -15.11 13.47 -2.61
N LYS A 137 -15.41 14.42 -1.71
CA LYS A 137 -15.69 14.11 -0.30
C LYS A 137 -16.99 13.34 -0.15
N MET A 138 -18.02 13.71 -0.90
CA MET A 138 -19.31 13.03 -0.86
C MET A 138 -19.20 11.60 -1.39
N THR A 139 -18.46 11.39 -2.48
CA THR A 139 -18.14 10.06 -3.00
C THR A 139 -17.40 9.22 -1.95
N ALA A 140 -16.36 9.76 -1.32
CA ALA A 140 -15.61 9.03 -0.28
C ALA A 140 -16.47 8.64 0.94
N LEU A 141 -17.38 9.51 1.37
CA LEU A 141 -18.32 9.21 2.46
C LEU A 141 -19.29 8.09 2.09
N ASN A 142 -19.75 8.06 0.85
CA ASN A 142 -20.68 7.05 0.36
C ASN A 142 -19.97 5.69 0.20
N GLU A 143 -18.78 5.67 -0.41
CA GLU A 143 -17.91 4.48 -0.48
C GLU A 143 -17.68 3.89 0.91
N ALA A 144 -17.32 4.74 1.88
CA ALA A 144 -17.06 4.32 3.25
C ALA A 144 -18.29 3.71 3.93
N TYR A 145 -19.47 4.32 3.75
CA TYR A 145 -20.69 3.81 4.36
C TYR A 145 -21.16 2.51 3.73
N GLU A 146 -21.01 2.34 2.42
CA GLU A 146 -21.36 1.12 1.70
C GLU A 146 -20.58 -0.10 2.22
N VAL A 147 -19.27 0.04 2.37
CA VAL A 147 -18.42 -1.04 2.89
C VAL A 147 -18.68 -1.31 4.37
N LEU A 148 -18.82 -0.27 5.19
CA LEU A 148 -18.95 -0.43 6.64
C LEU A 148 -20.37 -0.81 7.11
N SER A 149 -21.40 -0.54 6.32
CA SER A 149 -22.79 -0.84 6.68
C SER A 149 -23.17 -2.30 6.48
N ASN A 150 -22.46 -3.04 5.63
CA ASN A 150 -22.65 -4.48 5.46
C ASN A 150 -21.63 -5.24 6.34
N PRO A 151 -22.06 -6.10 7.27
CA PRO A 151 -21.15 -6.83 8.16
C PRO A 151 -20.17 -7.73 7.41
N GLU A 152 -20.57 -8.32 6.29
CA GLU A 152 -19.71 -9.17 5.46
C GLU A 152 -18.63 -8.35 4.76
N LEU A 153 -19.00 -7.21 4.15
CA LEU A 153 -18.05 -6.32 3.50
C LEU A 153 -17.11 -5.65 4.52
N ARG A 154 -17.62 -5.28 5.69
CA ARG A 154 -16.83 -4.76 6.80
C ARG A 154 -15.80 -5.78 7.26
N ALA A 155 -16.19 -7.05 7.41
CA ALA A 155 -15.27 -8.11 7.77
C ALA A 155 -14.18 -8.33 6.70
N ARG A 156 -14.53 -8.29 5.41
CA ARG A 156 -13.54 -8.37 4.31
C ARG A 156 -12.57 -7.20 4.34
N TYR A 157 -13.08 -5.98 4.51
CA TYR A 157 -12.29 -4.77 4.65
C TYR A 157 -11.33 -4.83 5.85
N ASP A 158 -11.82 -5.27 7.02
CA ASP A 158 -11.01 -5.42 8.23
C ASP A 158 -9.94 -6.52 8.07
N ASN A 159 -10.15 -7.49 7.17
CA ASN A 159 -9.16 -8.51 6.80
C ASN A 159 -8.11 -8.01 5.80
N GLY A 160 -8.26 -6.80 5.23
CA GLY A 160 -7.36 -6.21 4.23
C GLY A 160 -7.79 -6.50 2.78
N ASP A 161 -9.05 -6.87 2.57
CA ASP A 161 -9.65 -7.00 1.25
C ASP A 161 -10.63 -5.85 1.00
N ASP A 162 -10.22 -4.88 0.17
CA ASP A 162 -11.10 -3.79 -0.26
C ASP A 162 -11.95 -4.24 -1.45
N PRO A 163 -13.29 -4.23 -1.34
CA PRO A 163 -14.15 -4.42 -2.50
C PRO A 163 -14.08 -3.25 -3.51
N ASN A 164 -13.54 -2.09 -3.13
CA ASN A 164 -13.50 -0.89 -3.98
C ASN A 164 -12.08 -0.50 -4.43
N ASP A 165 -11.06 -1.33 -4.17
CA ASP A 165 -9.68 -1.06 -4.61
C ASP A 165 -9.49 -1.45 -6.09
N PRO A 166 -9.16 -0.50 -6.99
CA PRO A 166 -8.89 -0.79 -8.39
C PRO A 166 -7.71 -1.75 -8.61
N GLN A 167 -6.81 -1.86 -7.64
CA GLN A 167 -5.62 -2.72 -7.69
C GLN A 167 -5.91 -4.15 -7.23
N SER A 168 -7.05 -4.40 -6.57
CA SER A 168 -7.49 -5.73 -6.18
C SER A 168 -8.05 -6.43 -7.42
N GLY A 169 -7.19 -7.14 -8.16
CA GLY A 169 -7.54 -7.88 -9.40
C GLY A 169 -8.52 -9.04 -9.23
N GLY A 170 -9.35 -9.03 -8.20
CA GLY A 170 -10.45 -9.96 -8.01
C GLY A 170 -11.70 -9.42 -8.70
N SER A 171 -12.31 -10.27 -9.52
CA SER A 171 -13.63 -10.07 -10.14
C SER A 171 -14.59 -9.50 -9.11
N ASN A 172 -14.85 -8.19 -9.15
CA ASN A 172 -15.80 -7.57 -8.26
C ASN A 172 -17.20 -8.11 -8.60
N PRO A 173 -17.85 -8.90 -7.72
CA PRO A 173 -19.23 -9.33 -7.95
C PRO A 173 -20.19 -8.13 -7.98
N PHE A 174 -19.72 -6.99 -7.50
CA PHE A 174 -20.40 -5.71 -7.42
C PHE A 174 -20.17 -4.78 -8.62
N PHE A 175 -19.18 -5.07 -9.47
CA PHE A 175 -18.89 -4.31 -10.70
C PHE A 175 -19.30 -5.08 -11.97
N GLN A 176 -19.95 -6.23 -11.83
CA GLN A 176 -20.57 -6.94 -12.95
C GLN A 176 -21.90 -6.26 -13.32
N GLY A 177 -21.84 -5.02 -13.78
CA GLY A 177 -23.05 -4.24 -14.02
C GLY A 177 -22.87 -2.79 -14.45
N GLY A 178 -21.85 -2.49 -15.26
CA GLY A 178 -21.86 -1.30 -16.10
C GLY A 178 -21.34 -0.01 -15.47
N SER A 179 -20.57 0.70 -16.31
CA SER A 179 -20.36 2.15 -16.37
C SER A 179 -20.05 2.90 -15.07
N GLY A 180 -18.94 3.64 -15.09
CA GLY A 180 -18.50 4.51 -14.01
C GLY A 180 -19.61 5.36 -13.38
N GLY A 181 -19.51 5.52 -12.06
CA GLY A 181 -20.13 6.62 -11.33
C GLY A 181 -21.50 6.39 -10.72
N ASN A 182 -22.04 5.16 -10.66
CA ASN A 182 -23.40 4.94 -10.13
C ASN A 182 -23.42 4.12 -8.84
N PHE A 183 -23.79 4.82 -7.77
CA PHE A 183 -24.18 4.28 -6.46
C PHE A 183 -25.13 3.08 -6.59
N HIS A 184 -24.93 2.09 -5.71
CA HIS A 184 -25.77 0.90 -5.63
C HIS A 184 -27.28 1.23 -5.52
N PRO A 185 -28.19 0.47 -6.16
CA PRO A 185 -29.64 0.69 -6.08
C PRO A 185 -30.23 0.69 -4.65
N ILE A 186 -29.59 0.01 -3.68
CA ILE A 186 -29.96 0.11 -2.25
C ILE A 186 -29.82 1.55 -1.74
N PHE A 187 -28.82 2.29 -2.22
CA PHE A 187 -28.58 3.67 -1.84
C PHE A 187 -29.61 4.62 -2.45
N GLN A 188 -30.00 4.39 -3.72
CA GLN A 188 -31.11 5.14 -4.35
C GLN A 188 -32.43 4.91 -3.62
N GLN A 189 -32.73 3.69 -3.20
CA GLN A 189 -33.96 3.36 -2.47
C GLN A 189 -33.98 3.97 -1.06
N PHE A 190 -32.84 3.98 -0.36
CA PHE A 190 -32.69 4.62 0.95
C PHE A 190 -32.82 6.16 0.89
N PHE A 191 -32.27 6.78 -0.17
CA PHE A 191 -32.35 8.23 -0.37
C PHE A 191 -33.73 8.69 -0.84
N GLN A 192 -34.40 7.92 -1.71
CA GLN A 192 -35.81 8.16 -2.08
C GLN A 192 -36.76 8.01 -0.88
N GLN A 193 -36.52 7.04 0.00
CA GLN A 193 -37.34 6.89 1.20
C GLN A 193 -37.09 7.98 2.25
N ALA A 194 -35.89 8.57 2.27
CA ALA A 194 -35.57 9.72 3.12
C ALA A 194 -36.08 11.06 2.53
N SER A 195 -36.17 11.20 1.21
CA SER A 195 -36.69 12.40 0.55
C SER A 195 -38.22 12.43 0.43
N SER A 196 -38.88 11.26 0.51
CA SER A 196 -40.35 11.15 0.54
C SER A 196 -40.98 11.34 1.92
N GLY A 197 -40.18 11.56 2.97
CA GLY A 197 -40.65 11.76 4.34
C GLY A 197 -40.98 13.21 4.74
N GLN A 198 -40.87 14.18 3.82
CA GLN A 198 -41.05 15.60 4.13
C GLN A 198 -41.93 16.32 3.08
N SER A 199 -43.18 15.86 2.89
CA SER A 199 -44.24 16.69 2.30
C SER A 199 -45.63 16.25 2.77
N GLY A 200 -45.80 16.02 4.07
CA GLY A 200 -47.11 15.84 4.71
C GLY A 200 -47.55 17.13 5.40
N GLY A 201 -47.80 18.19 4.62
CA GLY A 201 -48.43 19.40 5.11
C GLY A 201 -49.86 19.09 5.57
N GLN A 202 -50.04 18.95 6.88
CA GLN A 202 -51.35 18.85 7.53
C GLN A 202 -52.06 20.20 7.38
N THR A 203 -52.91 20.33 6.37
CA THR A 203 -53.83 21.46 6.23
C THR A 203 -55.01 21.22 7.17
N TYR A 204 -54.98 21.81 8.37
CA TYR A 204 -56.13 21.86 9.25
C TYR A 204 -57.15 22.86 8.70
N SER A 205 -58.36 22.41 8.39
CA SER A 205 -59.49 23.29 8.06
C SER A 205 -60.39 23.45 9.29
N PHE A 206 -60.57 24.70 9.73
CA PHE A 206 -61.52 25.05 10.78
C PHE A 206 -62.79 25.60 10.12
N LYS A 207 -63.94 25.05 10.50
CA LYS A 207 -65.27 25.48 10.04
C LYS A 207 -65.97 26.16 11.21
N PHE A 208 -66.14 27.47 11.13
CA PHE A 208 -67.04 28.20 12.02
C PHE A 208 -68.46 28.11 11.46
N GLY A 209 -69.40 27.71 12.33
CA GLY A 209 -70.84 27.69 12.06
C GLY A 209 -71.49 29.04 12.34
#